data_AF-A0A7L2S007-F1
#
_entry.id   AF-A0A7L2S007-F1
#
_cell.length_a   1.000
_cell.length_b   1.000
_cell.length_c   1.000
_cell.angle_alpha   90.00
_cell.angle_beta   90.00
_cell.angle_gamma   90.00
#
_symmetry.space_group_name_H-M   'P 1'
#
loop_
_entity.id
_entity.type
_entity.pdbx_description
1 polymer ?
#
loop_
_entity_poly.entity_id
_entity_poly.type
_entity_poly.pdbx_seq_one_letter_code
_entity_poly.pdbx_strand_id
1 'polypeptide(L)'
;CMVTYALSPRLMFLAVTFSQHLGSCRLPFCAWPHAQEGSTESSLPTLRMFSVLLPFVGVCTVCAILSCFHIPWASLDLAMTQLSWANSTFHVPWVRIPYAGEWGWPLLTPRALAVGVAMAICCSMNSVGCYVLCGKLLQAPRLPPHACNRGVCMEGLGSLLAGLLGTLGGTASSIANACTTGLTQAGSRLSVQISALACVVLGMSPRLAGLLTHIPLAVHGGVLCVTYAVAVGTGISYFQYTDIDSGRNIFIVGFAMFMALLVPRWFGTALTRLATGWVPLDLLFLSLLMVPVFLTGFLSFFLENTVSG
;
A
#
# COMPACT_ATOMS: atom_id res chain seq x y z
N CYS A 1 -21.22 -11.96 7.79
CA CYS A 1 -20.20 -11.09 8.42
C CYS A 1 -19.20 -11.87 9.28
N MET A 2 -19.60 -12.80 10.17
CA MET A 2 -18.65 -13.51 11.06
C MET A 2 -17.79 -14.61 10.38
N VAL A 3 -18.25 -15.25 9.31
CA VAL A 3 -17.50 -16.35 8.65
C VAL A 3 -16.31 -15.84 7.84
N THR A 4 -16.39 -14.62 7.29
CA THR A 4 -15.31 -13.98 6.52
C THR A 4 -14.09 -13.64 7.39
N TYR A 5 -14.28 -13.33 8.68
CA TYR A 5 -13.18 -13.08 9.62
C TYR A 5 -12.42 -14.35 10.03
N ALA A 6 -13.00 -15.55 9.88
CA ALA A 6 -12.32 -16.81 10.18
C ALA A 6 -11.56 -17.38 8.98
N LEU A 7 -12.01 -17.09 7.75
CA LEU A 7 -11.32 -17.52 6.53
C LEU A 7 -10.12 -16.63 6.20
N SER A 8 -10.23 -15.32 6.42
CA SER A 8 -9.15 -14.36 6.15
C SER A 8 -7.82 -14.70 6.86
N PRO A 9 -7.77 -15.03 8.18
CA PRO A 9 -6.53 -15.41 8.84
C PRO A 9 -6.00 -16.78 8.38
N ARG A 10 -6.87 -17.71 7.99
CA ARG A 10 -6.46 -19.02 7.45
C ARG A 10 -5.85 -18.90 6.06
N LEU A 11 -6.41 -18.05 5.20
CA LEU A 11 -5.87 -17.73 3.88
C LEU A 11 -4.59 -16.88 3.98
N MET A 12 -4.50 -15.95 4.94
CA MET A 12 -3.28 -15.21 5.25
C MET A 12 -2.17 -16.15 5.74
N PHE A 13 -2.47 -17.07 6.65
CA PHE A 13 -1.50 -18.04 7.15
C PHE A 13 -1.02 -18.98 6.04
N LEU A 14 -1.94 -19.48 5.19
CA LEU A 14 -1.60 -20.30 4.02
C LEU A 14 -0.74 -19.52 3.02
N ALA A 15 -1.08 -18.26 2.72
CA ALA A 15 -0.31 -17.41 1.81
C ALA A 15 1.10 -17.12 2.34
N VAL A 16 1.24 -16.87 3.64
CA VAL A 16 2.54 -16.64 4.29
C VAL A 16 3.38 -17.91 4.27
N THR A 17 2.82 -19.06 4.66
CA THR A 17 3.54 -20.34 4.67
C THR A 17 3.96 -20.79 3.27
N PHE A 18 3.09 -20.64 2.25
CA PHE A 18 3.43 -20.95 0.86
C PHE A 18 4.52 -20.00 0.31
N SER A 19 4.41 -18.70 0.59
CA SER A 19 5.41 -17.70 0.15
C SER A 19 6.80 -17.95 0.77
N GLN A 20 6.86 -18.30 2.06
CA GLN A 20 8.13 -18.60 2.74
C GLN A 20 8.71 -19.97 2.31
N HIS A 21 7.87 -20.98 2.06
CA HIS A 21 8.34 -22.30 1.66
C HIS A 21 8.74 -22.39 0.18
N LEU A 22 8.04 -21.73 -0.75
CA LEU A 22 8.46 -21.70 -2.16
C LEU A 22 9.64 -20.78 -2.44
N GLY A 23 9.82 -19.71 -1.67
CA GLY A 23 11.05 -18.92 -1.72
C GLY A 23 12.30 -19.73 -1.35
N SER A 24 12.13 -20.80 -0.57
CA SER A 24 13.17 -21.74 -0.17
C SER A 24 13.34 -22.92 -1.14
N CYS A 25 12.34 -23.20 -1.99
CA CYS A 25 12.40 -24.25 -3.01
C CYS A 25 13.17 -23.74 -4.24
N ARG A 26 14.48 -24.03 -4.29
CA ARG A 26 15.21 -24.02 -5.57
C ARG A 26 14.72 -25.20 -6.40
N LEU A 27 13.80 -24.97 -7.34
CA LEU A 27 13.48 -25.99 -8.33
C LEU A 27 14.75 -26.27 -9.15
N PRO A 28 15.25 -27.53 -9.19
CA PRO A 28 16.31 -27.90 -10.10
C PRO A 28 15.70 -27.90 -11.50
N PHE A 29 15.79 -26.79 -12.22
CA PHE A 29 15.51 -26.81 -13.65
C PHE A 29 16.54 -27.75 -14.28
N CYS A 30 16.04 -28.77 -14.98
CA CYS A 30 16.84 -29.75 -15.69
C CYS A 30 17.72 -29.02 -16.72
N ALA A 31 19.01 -28.87 -16.38
CA ALA A 31 20.02 -28.48 -17.33
C ALA A 31 20.15 -29.62 -18.34
N TRP A 32 19.69 -29.39 -19.56
CA TRP A 32 20.02 -30.24 -20.70
C TRP A 32 21.51 -30.08 -20.97
N PRO A 33 22.32 -31.16 -21.00
CA PRO A 33 23.74 -31.02 -21.24
C PRO A 33 23.97 -30.79 -22.74
N HIS A 34 24.26 -29.55 -23.11
CA HIS A 34 25.02 -29.30 -24.32
C HIS A 34 26.09 -28.24 -24.08
N ALA A 35 27.26 -28.55 -24.62
CA ALA A 35 28.55 -28.14 -24.11
C ALA A 35 28.98 -26.71 -24.52
N GLN A 36 29.83 -26.18 -23.64
CA GLN A 36 31.03 -25.39 -23.92
C GLN A 36 30.93 -23.85 -23.91
N GLU A 37 31.63 -23.33 -22.89
CA GLU A 37 32.35 -22.05 -22.78
C GLU A 37 31.59 -20.76 -22.47
N GLY A 38 31.70 -20.37 -21.19
CA GLY A 38 32.11 -19.01 -20.85
C GLY A 38 31.03 -17.93 -20.85
N SER A 39 29.99 -18.07 -20.03
CA SER A 39 29.25 -16.89 -19.55
C SER A 39 28.71 -17.12 -18.16
N THR A 40 29.04 -16.20 -17.25
CA THR A 40 28.53 -16.07 -15.89
C THR A 40 27.00 -16.19 -15.90
N GLU A 41 26.48 -17.34 -15.48
CA GLU A 41 25.05 -17.58 -15.38
C GLU A 41 24.42 -16.63 -14.37
N SER A 42 23.66 -15.65 -14.86
CA SER A 42 22.73 -14.92 -14.01
C SER A 42 21.55 -15.84 -13.69
N SER A 43 21.56 -16.45 -12.50
CA SER A 43 20.37 -17.09 -11.93
C SER A 43 19.25 -16.06 -11.84
N LEU A 44 18.36 -16.05 -12.83
CA LEU A 44 17.18 -15.20 -12.85
C LEU A 44 16.29 -15.59 -11.66
N PRO A 45 15.93 -14.66 -10.77
CA PRO A 45 15.09 -14.93 -9.59
C PRO A 45 13.61 -15.00 -9.99
N THR A 46 13.28 -15.76 -11.04
CA THR A 46 11.91 -15.92 -11.57
C THR A 46 10.97 -16.49 -10.53
N LEU A 47 11.45 -17.33 -9.59
CA LEU A 47 10.63 -17.91 -8.51
C LEU A 47 10.21 -16.89 -7.44
N ARG A 48 10.94 -15.79 -7.25
CA ARG A 48 10.60 -14.75 -6.27
C ARG A 48 9.42 -13.90 -6.72
N MET A 49 9.27 -13.70 -8.04
CA MET A 49 8.14 -13.02 -8.66
C MET A 49 6.82 -13.81 -8.51
N PHE A 50 6.89 -15.14 -8.55
CA PHE A 50 5.73 -16.01 -8.34
C PHE A 50 5.29 -16.08 -6.88
N SER A 51 6.14 -15.71 -5.91
CA SER A 51 5.81 -15.81 -4.47
C SER A 51 4.59 -14.97 -4.04
N VAL A 52 4.23 -13.94 -4.79
CA VAL A 52 3.05 -13.08 -4.52
C VAL A 52 1.84 -13.49 -5.38
N LEU A 53 2.06 -13.96 -6.60
CA LEU A 53 1.01 -14.40 -7.51
C LEU A 53 0.49 -15.81 -7.20
N LEU A 54 1.35 -16.69 -6.70
CA LEU A 54 1.05 -18.08 -6.42
C LEU A 54 0.10 -18.26 -5.21
N PRO A 55 0.19 -17.47 -4.11
CA PRO A 55 -0.85 -17.42 -3.10
C PRO A 55 -2.20 -16.95 -3.67
N PHE A 56 -2.19 -15.96 -4.57
CA PHE A 56 -3.40 -15.47 -5.22
C PHE A 56 -4.07 -16.57 -6.08
N VAL A 57 -3.28 -17.25 -6.92
CA VAL A 57 -3.76 -18.41 -7.70
C VAL A 57 -4.22 -19.52 -6.75
N GLY A 58 -3.52 -19.78 -5.65
CA GLY A 58 -3.91 -20.76 -4.63
C GLY A 58 -5.23 -20.42 -3.93
N VAL A 59 -5.45 -19.16 -3.55
CA VAL A 59 -6.73 -18.72 -2.98
C VAL A 59 -7.85 -18.82 -4.02
N CYS A 60 -7.60 -18.41 -5.26
CA CYS A 60 -8.56 -18.52 -6.35
C CYS A 60 -8.91 -19.98 -6.70
N THR A 61 -7.94 -20.90 -6.71
CA THR A 61 -8.17 -22.32 -6.95
C THR A 61 -8.91 -22.96 -5.79
N VAL A 62 -8.55 -22.65 -4.54
CA VAL A 62 -9.29 -23.13 -3.35
C VAL A 62 -10.73 -22.59 -3.36
N CYS A 63 -10.94 -21.32 -3.71
CA CYS A 63 -12.29 -20.75 -3.88
C CYS A 63 -13.06 -21.45 -5.00
N ALA A 64 -12.45 -21.68 -6.17
CA ALA A 64 -13.10 -22.38 -7.29
C ALA A 64 -13.43 -23.84 -6.96
N ILE A 65 -12.54 -24.54 -6.27
CA ILE A 65 -12.74 -25.92 -5.80
C ILE A 65 -13.90 -25.95 -4.80
N LEU A 66 -13.93 -25.04 -3.80
CA LEU A 66 -15.05 -24.96 -2.85
C LEU A 66 -16.39 -24.61 -3.53
N SER A 67 -16.36 -23.79 -4.60
CA SER A 67 -17.55 -23.49 -5.41
C SER A 67 -18.04 -24.71 -6.19
N CYS A 68 -17.14 -25.57 -6.69
CA CYS A 68 -17.50 -26.85 -7.32
C CYS A 68 -18.12 -27.86 -6.35
N PHE A 69 -17.77 -27.79 -5.05
CA PHE A 69 -18.33 -28.68 -4.01
C PHE A 69 -19.71 -28.27 -3.47
N HIS A 70 -20.37 -27.25 -4.05
CA HIS A 70 -21.76 -26.87 -3.73
C HIS A 70 -22.06 -26.65 -2.22
N ILE A 71 -21.05 -26.24 -1.43
CA ILE A 71 -21.29 -25.73 -0.08
C ILE A 71 -21.88 -24.32 -0.24
N PRO A 72 -23.08 -24.03 0.27
CA PRO A 72 -23.75 -22.76 0.02
C PRO A 72 -23.02 -21.63 0.76
N TRP A 73 -22.12 -20.95 0.07
CA TRP A 73 -21.47 -19.71 0.51
C TRP A 73 -22.42 -18.51 0.33
N ALA A 74 -23.61 -18.59 0.93
CA ALA A 74 -24.68 -17.57 0.86
C ALA A 74 -24.35 -16.22 1.53
N SER A 75 -23.08 -15.97 1.90
CA SER A 75 -22.65 -14.70 2.53
C SER A 75 -21.56 -13.95 1.76
N LEU A 76 -21.02 -14.53 0.68
CA LEU A 76 -20.19 -13.78 -0.28
C LEU A 76 -21.06 -13.15 -1.38
N ASP A 77 -22.20 -13.78 -1.69
CA ASP A 77 -23.16 -13.28 -2.67
C ASP A 77 -23.83 -11.98 -2.21
N LEU A 78 -24.01 -11.71 -0.91
CA LEU A 78 -24.65 -10.46 -0.48
C LEU A 78 -23.75 -9.22 -0.73
N ALA A 79 -22.44 -9.41 -0.86
CA ALA A 79 -21.52 -8.33 -1.26
C ALA A 79 -21.34 -8.23 -2.79
N MET A 80 -21.47 -9.34 -3.53
CA MET A 80 -21.47 -9.34 -5.00
C MET A 80 -22.80 -8.90 -5.62
N THR A 81 -23.94 -9.16 -4.96
CA THR A 81 -25.27 -8.84 -5.47
C THR A 81 -25.72 -7.41 -5.15
N GLN A 82 -25.14 -6.74 -4.14
CA GLN A 82 -25.46 -5.32 -3.86
C GLN A 82 -24.65 -4.32 -4.70
N LEU A 83 -23.65 -4.78 -5.45
CA LEU A 83 -23.00 -3.99 -6.49
C LEU A 83 -23.24 -4.61 -7.88
N SER A 84 -24.35 -5.33 -8.04
CA SER A 84 -24.77 -5.89 -9.32
C SER A 84 -25.91 -5.11 -9.95
N TRP A 85 -25.53 -4.25 -10.90
CA TRP A 85 -26.13 -4.22 -12.25
C TRP A 85 -27.65 -4.14 -12.37
N ALA A 86 -28.29 -3.18 -11.71
CA ALA A 86 -29.68 -2.85 -12.03
C ALA A 86 -29.86 -1.86 -13.21
N ASN A 87 -28.78 -1.36 -13.87
CA ASN A 87 -28.98 -0.50 -15.06
C ASN A 87 -27.82 -0.30 -16.05
N SER A 88 -26.71 -1.03 -15.99
CA SER A 88 -25.57 -0.81 -16.93
C SER A 88 -25.51 -1.83 -18.07
N THR A 89 -26.65 -2.15 -18.69
CA THR A 89 -26.68 -2.93 -19.92
C THR A 89 -26.42 -2.01 -21.12
N PHE A 90 -25.32 -2.29 -21.84
CA PHE A 90 -25.01 -2.00 -23.25
C PHE A 90 -24.35 -0.68 -23.72
N HIS A 91 -24.25 0.41 -22.95
CA HIS A 91 -23.72 1.69 -23.49
C HIS A 91 -22.54 2.33 -22.73
N VAL A 92 -21.72 1.55 -22.00
CA VAL A 92 -20.47 2.12 -21.43
C VAL A 92 -19.41 2.26 -22.52
N PRO A 93 -18.86 3.46 -22.78
CA PRO A 93 -17.84 3.67 -23.82
C PRO A 93 -16.54 2.95 -23.47
N TRP A 94 -15.79 2.51 -24.49
CA TRP A 94 -14.49 1.87 -24.28
C TRP A 94 -13.41 2.85 -23.80
N VAL A 95 -13.51 4.11 -24.21
CA VAL A 95 -12.59 5.19 -23.83
C VAL A 95 -13.41 6.39 -23.37
N ARG A 96 -13.14 6.88 -22.17
CA ARG A 96 -13.64 8.14 -21.62
C ARG A 96 -12.44 8.92 -21.10
N ILE A 97 -12.14 10.04 -21.73
CA ILE A 97 -11.08 10.94 -21.28
C ILE A 97 -11.69 11.82 -20.17
N PRO A 98 -11.21 11.75 -18.92
CA PRO A 98 -11.69 12.64 -17.87
C PRO A 98 -11.23 14.06 -18.19
N TYR A 99 -12.14 15.03 -18.12
CA TYR A 99 -11.81 16.44 -18.28
C TYR A 99 -11.88 17.16 -16.93
N ALA A 100 -11.01 18.15 -16.74
CA ALA A 100 -10.97 18.91 -15.50
C ALA A 100 -12.31 19.63 -15.29
N GLY A 101 -12.87 19.52 -14.08
CA GLY A 101 -14.16 20.14 -13.72
C GLY A 101 -15.42 19.38 -14.15
N GLU A 102 -15.31 18.16 -14.69
CA GLU A 102 -16.46 17.28 -14.98
C GLU A 102 -17.34 17.06 -13.74
N TRP A 103 -16.71 16.96 -12.57
CA TRP A 103 -17.35 16.74 -11.27
C TRP A 103 -17.58 18.04 -10.48
N GLY A 104 -17.41 19.20 -11.14
CA GLY A 104 -17.44 20.52 -10.53
C GLY A 104 -16.05 21.03 -10.11
N TRP A 105 -15.95 22.35 -9.94
CA TRP A 105 -14.74 23.00 -9.46
C TRP A 105 -14.53 22.73 -7.96
N PRO A 106 -13.29 22.56 -7.48
CA PRO A 106 -13.03 22.28 -6.07
C PRO A 106 -13.53 23.43 -5.18
N LEU A 107 -14.45 23.15 -4.26
CA LEU A 107 -14.89 24.12 -3.27
C LEU A 107 -13.84 24.26 -2.15
N LEU A 108 -13.12 25.37 -2.16
CA LEU A 108 -12.12 25.72 -1.15
C LEU A 108 -12.80 26.26 0.12
N THR A 109 -13.37 25.37 0.92
CA THR A 109 -13.82 25.73 2.28
C THR A 109 -12.65 25.68 3.27
N PRO A 110 -12.63 26.51 4.32
CA PRO A 110 -11.55 26.49 5.31
C PRO A 110 -11.43 25.13 6.02
N ARG A 111 -12.55 24.40 6.17
CA ARG A 111 -12.58 23.04 6.71
C ARG A 111 -11.89 22.04 5.77
N ALA A 112 -12.23 22.09 4.47
CA ALA A 112 -11.62 21.22 3.48
C ALA A 112 -10.11 21.54 3.32
N LEU A 113 -9.73 22.81 3.38
CA LEU A 113 -8.32 23.21 3.34
C LEU A 113 -7.55 22.66 4.55
N ALA A 114 -8.10 22.76 5.76
CA ALA A 114 -7.48 22.24 6.97
C ALA A 114 -7.22 20.73 6.89
N VAL A 115 -8.22 19.95 6.47
CA VAL A 115 -8.08 18.49 6.28
C VAL A 115 -7.11 18.18 5.15
N GLY A 116 -7.18 18.91 4.03
CA GLY A 116 -6.29 18.74 2.89
C GLY A 116 -4.82 19.02 3.22
N VAL A 117 -4.54 20.07 3.99
CA VAL A 117 -3.19 20.39 4.48
C VAL A 117 -2.69 19.30 5.42
N ALA A 118 -3.51 18.83 6.37
CA ALA A 118 -3.14 17.73 7.26
C ALA A 118 -2.80 16.46 6.46
N MET A 119 -3.65 16.09 5.50
CA MET A 119 -3.41 14.95 4.62
C MET A 119 -2.13 15.12 3.79
N ALA A 120 -1.87 16.30 3.24
CA ALA A 120 -0.65 16.57 2.47
C ALA A 120 0.62 16.42 3.32
N ILE A 121 0.60 16.86 4.59
CA ILE A 121 1.72 16.69 5.53
C ILE A 121 1.93 15.19 5.82
N CYS A 122 0.86 14.47 6.13
CA CYS A 122 0.90 13.03 6.38
C CYS A 122 1.43 12.24 5.18
N CYS A 123 0.92 12.54 3.97
CA CYS A 123 1.37 11.92 2.73
C CYS A 123 2.86 12.22 2.47
N SER A 124 3.30 13.47 2.65
CA SER A 124 4.70 13.86 2.47
C SER A 124 5.63 13.07 3.40
N MET A 125 5.30 12.96 4.69
CA MET A 125 6.07 12.16 5.64
C MET A 125 6.10 10.67 5.26
N ASN A 126 4.95 10.11 4.89
CA ASN A 126 4.85 8.72 4.45
C ASN A 126 5.68 8.46 3.20
N SER A 127 5.65 9.37 2.22
CA SER A 127 6.36 9.22 0.95
C SER A 127 7.88 9.29 1.11
N VAL A 128 8.39 10.16 1.99
CA VAL A 128 9.81 10.17 2.35
C VAL A 128 10.24 8.82 2.94
N GLY A 129 9.43 8.26 3.85
CA GLY A 129 9.66 6.91 4.39
C GLY A 129 9.64 5.84 3.30
N CYS A 130 8.74 5.95 2.33
CA CYS A 130 8.65 5.04 1.19
C CYS A 130 9.90 5.09 0.30
N TYR A 131 10.49 6.27 0.06
CA TYR A 131 11.73 6.40 -0.71
C TYR A 131 12.90 5.69 -0.04
N VAL A 132 13.06 5.91 1.26
CA VAL A 132 14.10 5.28 2.08
C VAL A 132 13.94 3.76 2.08
N LEU A 133 12.71 3.29 2.30
CA LEU A 133 12.37 1.86 2.25
C LEU A 133 12.67 1.23 0.88
N CYS A 134 12.23 1.87 -0.21
CA CYS A 134 12.46 1.40 -1.57
C CYS A 134 13.95 1.32 -1.89
N GLY A 135 14.72 2.34 -1.49
CA GLY A 135 16.17 2.36 -1.66
C GLY A 135 16.86 1.17 -0.98
N LYS A 136 16.45 0.82 0.25
CA LYS A 136 17.00 -0.34 0.96
C LYS A 136 16.63 -1.67 0.30
N LEU A 137 15.38 -1.82 -0.15
CA LEU A 137 14.91 -3.04 -0.82
C LEU A 137 15.60 -3.30 -2.16
N LEU A 138 15.94 -2.23 -2.89
CA LEU A 138 16.67 -2.28 -4.16
C LEU A 138 18.19 -2.22 -3.99
N GLN A 139 18.69 -2.20 -2.75
CA GLN A 139 20.12 -2.03 -2.44
C GLN A 139 20.75 -0.82 -3.16
N ALA A 140 19.95 0.24 -3.34
CA ALA A 140 20.38 1.45 -4.00
C ALA A 140 21.25 2.31 -3.06
N PRO A 141 22.17 3.12 -3.62
CA PRO A 141 22.92 4.09 -2.81
C PRO A 141 21.98 5.08 -2.13
N ARG A 142 22.50 5.74 -1.08
CA ARG A 142 21.74 6.73 -0.30
C ARG A 142 21.10 7.76 -1.24
N LEU A 143 19.79 7.98 -1.04
CA LEU A 143 19.04 8.92 -1.86
C LEU A 143 19.56 10.34 -1.64
N PRO A 144 19.96 11.05 -2.70
CA PRO A 144 20.38 12.43 -2.55
C PRO A 144 19.15 13.32 -2.27
N PRO A 145 19.30 14.40 -1.47
CA PRO A 145 18.17 15.22 -1.02
C PRO A 145 17.42 15.89 -2.17
N HIS A 146 18.13 16.25 -3.24
CA HIS A 146 17.50 16.85 -4.43
C HIS A 146 16.55 15.89 -5.16
N ALA A 147 16.80 14.58 -5.11
CA ALA A 147 15.92 13.59 -5.73
C ALA A 147 14.64 13.41 -4.91
N CYS A 148 14.76 13.40 -3.57
CA CYS A 148 13.61 13.38 -2.66
C CYS A 148 12.71 14.60 -2.88
N ASN A 149 13.29 15.80 -2.92
CA ASN A 149 12.55 17.05 -3.14
C ASN A 149 11.80 17.06 -4.49
N ARG A 150 12.45 16.55 -5.56
CA ARG A 150 11.79 16.40 -6.88
C ARG A 150 10.64 15.40 -6.83
N GLY A 151 10.81 14.29 -6.12
CA GLY A 151 9.76 13.28 -5.93
C GLY A 151 8.53 13.87 -5.23
N VAL A 152 8.73 14.52 -4.06
CA VAL A 152 7.64 15.17 -3.31
C VAL A 152 6.97 16.28 -4.11
N CYS A 153 7.73 17.06 -4.89
CA CYS A 153 7.16 18.10 -5.75
C CYS A 153 6.26 17.51 -6.84
N MET A 154 6.70 16.41 -7.48
CA MET A 154 5.90 15.72 -8.50
C MET A 154 4.64 15.07 -7.92
N GLU A 155 4.72 14.58 -6.68
CA GLU A 155 3.57 14.07 -5.92
C GLU A 155 2.57 15.17 -5.56
N GLY A 156 3.05 16.36 -5.21
CA GLY A 156 2.19 17.54 -5.03
C GLY A 156 1.47 17.92 -6.33
N LEU A 157 2.21 17.97 -7.46
CA LEU A 157 1.64 18.27 -8.77
C LEU A 157 0.62 17.20 -9.21
N GLY A 158 0.94 15.92 -8.97
CA GLY A 158 0.03 14.81 -9.22
C GLY A 158 -1.25 14.91 -8.41
N SER A 159 -1.16 15.32 -7.14
CA SER A 159 -2.32 15.52 -6.26
C SER A 159 -3.21 16.67 -6.72
N LEU A 160 -2.62 17.76 -7.23
CA LEU A 160 -3.37 18.86 -7.83
C LEU A 160 -4.12 18.40 -9.07
N LEU A 161 -3.46 17.67 -9.96
CA LEU A 161 -4.08 17.10 -11.16
C LEU A 161 -5.20 16.10 -10.80
N ALA A 162 -4.97 15.22 -9.83
CA ALA A 162 -5.95 14.27 -9.34
C ALA A 162 -7.19 14.98 -8.78
N GLY A 163 -7.00 16.05 -7.99
CA GLY A 163 -8.07 16.88 -7.47
C GLY A 163 -8.87 17.60 -8.56
N LEU A 164 -8.21 18.14 -9.59
CA LEU A 164 -8.87 18.80 -10.73
C LEU A 164 -9.69 17.82 -11.59
N LEU A 165 -9.24 16.58 -11.69
CA LEU A 165 -9.94 15.50 -12.39
C LEU A 165 -11.05 14.85 -11.54
N GLY A 166 -11.26 15.31 -10.29
CA GLY A 166 -12.34 14.84 -9.41
C GLY A 166 -12.02 13.61 -8.57
N THR A 167 -10.74 13.28 -8.37
CA THR A 167 -10.33 12.16 -7.51
C THR A 167 -10.54 12.52 -6.04
N LEU A 168 -11.08 11.58 -5.24
CA LEU A 168 -11.33 11.77 -3.81
C LEU A 168 -10.04 11.80 -2.94
N GLY A 169 -8.88 11.49 -3.50
CA GLY A 169 -7.61 11.37 -2.80
C GLY A 169 -6.44 11.97 -3.60
N GLY A 170 -5.39 12.37 -2.88
CA GLY A 170 -4.14 12.81 -3.48
C GLY A 170 -3.29 11.66 -4.00
N THR A 171 -2.27 11.98 -4.78
CA THR A 171 -1.25 11.00 -5.16
C THR A 171 -0.26 10.88 -4.01
N ALA A 172 0.03 9.65 -3.59
CA ALA A 172 1.06 9.38 -2.59
C ALA A 172 1.90 8.17 -2.98
N SER A 173 3.14 8.12 -2.51
CA SER A 173 4.00 6.96 -2.72
C SER A 173 3.46 5.75 -1.95
N SER A 174 3.22 4.65 -2.68
CA SER A 174 2.65 3.42 -2.11
C SER A 174 3.74 2.50 -1.56
N ILE A 175 3.71 2.28 -0.23
CA ILE A 175 4.58 1.32 0.46
C ILE A 175 4.42 -0.09 -0.13
N ALA A 176 3.18 -0.50 -0.43
CA ALA A 176 2.89 -1.81 -1.00
C ALA A 176 3.56 -1.98 -2.38
N ASN A 177 3.54 -0.94 -3.21
CA ASN A 177 4.17 -0.96 -4.53
C ASN A 177 5.70 -0.97 -4.42
N ALA A 178 6.27 -0.20 -3.49
CA ALA A 178 7.70 -0.22 -3.20
C ALA A 178 8.16 -1.61 -2.73
N CYS A 179 7.41 -2.24 -1.83
CA CYS A 179 7.69 -3.60 -1.36
C CYS A 179 7.59 -4.63 -2.48
N THR A 180 6.59 -4.51 -3.35
CA THR A 180 6.43 -5.39 -4.52
C THR A 180 7.61 -5.23 -5.50
N THR A 181 8.09 -4.01 -5.70
CA THR A 181 9.28 -3.73 -6.51
C THR A 181 10.53 -4.34 -5.87
N GLY A 182 10.64 -4.28 -4.54
CA GLY A 182 11.68 -4.98 -3.78
C GLY A 182 11.62 -6.50 -3.89
N LEU A 183 10.43 -7.10 -3.96
CA LEU A 183 10.29 -8.56 -4.13
C LEU A 183 10.63 -9.02 -5.55
N THR A 184 10.19 -8.26 -6.55
CA THR A 184 10.42 -8.55 -7.97
C THR A 184 11.83 -8.18 -8.43
N GLN A 185 12.56 -7.37 -7.65
CA GLN A 185 13.87 -6.82 -8.01
C GLN A 185 13.85 -6.08 -9.36
N ALA A 186 12.68 -5.57 -9.76
CA ALA A 186 12.48 -4.83 -11.00
C ALA A 186 12.84 -3.34 -10.81
N GLY A 187 14.12 -3.05 -10.57
CA GLY A 187 14.63 -1.68 -10.33
C GLY A 187 14.74 -0.80 -11.59
N SER A 188 14.33 -1.28 -12.76
CA SER A 188 14.45 -0.56 -14.03
C SER A 188 13.38 0.53 -14.18
N ARG A 189 13.79 1.72 -14.63
CA ARG A 189 12.88 2.85 -14.92
C ARG A 189 11.83 2.50 -15.98
N LEU A 190 12.20 1.67 -16.96
CA LEU A 190 11.33 1.26 -18.04
C LEU A 190 10.14 0.43 -17.53
N SER A 191 10.35 -0.43 -16.53
CA SER A 191 9.28 -1.20 -15.90
C SER A 191 8.23 -0.27 -15.27
N VAL A 192 8.69 0.75 -14.55
CA VAL A 192 7.81 1.73 -13.89
C VAL A 192 7.06 2.55 -14.94
N GLN A 193 7.72 2.99 -16.00
CA GLN A 193 7.08 3.74 -17.10
C GLN A 193 6.00 2.93 -17.82
N ILE A 194 6.26 1.66 -18.13
CA ILE A 194 5.27 0.77 -18.74
C ILE A 194 4.08 0.57 -17.81
N SER A 195 4.32 0.34 -16.50
CA SER A 195 3.22 0.22 -15.53
C SER A 195 2.40 1.50 -15.41
N ALA A 196 3.04 2.67 -15.45
CA ALA A 196 2.35 3.95 -15.38
C ALA A 196 1.48 4.17 -16.63
N LEU A 197 2.00 3.87 -17.82
CA LEU A 197 1.25 3.96 -19.07
C LEU A 197 0.05 2.99 -19.07
N ALA A 198 0.26 1.76 -18.61
CA ALA A 198 -0.82 0.78 -18.47
C ALA A 198 -1.91 1.26 -17.51
N CYS A 199 -1.55 1.85 -16.35
CA CYS A 199 -2.50 2.43 -15.42
C CYS A 199 -3.31 3.60 -16.04
N VAL A 200 -2.67 4.44 -16.86
CA VAL A 200 -3.37 5.53 -17.57
C VAL A 200 -4.38 4.95 -18.56
N VAL A 201 -3.99 3.97 -19.37
CA VAL A 201 -4.89 3.31 -20.35
C VAL A 201 -6.07 2.64 -19.64
N LEU A 202 -5.79 1.92 -18.54
CA LEU A 202 -6.84 1.31 -17.73
C LEU A 202 -7.79 2.35 -17.14
N GLY A 203 -7.27 3.46 -16.60
CA GLY A 203 -8.06 4.55 -16.04
C GLY A 203 -8.94 5.28 -17.06
N MET A 204 -8.51 5.36 -18.32
CA MET A 204 -9.31 5.91 -19.42
C MET A 204 -10.45 5.00 -19.88
N SER A 205 -10.45 3.73 -19.49
CA SER A 205 -11.42 2.75 -19.96
C SER A 205 -12.39 2.33 -18.85
N PRO A 206 -13.59 2.91 -18.78
CA PRO A 206 -14.54 2.59 -17.70
C PRO A 206 -15.00 1.12 -17.74
N ARG A 207 -14.94 0.47 -18.92
CA ARG A 207 -15.18 -0.98 -19.03
C ARG A 207 -14.12 -1.83 -18.32
N LEU A 208 -12.83 -1.53 -18.50
CA LEU A 208 -11.77 -2.28 -17.81
C LEU A 208 -11.76 -1.94 -16.32
N ALA A 209 -12.04 -0.70 -15.95
CA ALA A 209 -12.24 -0.32 -14.55
C ALA A 209 -13.37 -1.14 -13.91
N GLY A 210 -14.51 -1.31 -14.60
CA GLY A 210 -15.60 -2.19 -14.16
C GLY A 210 -15.22 -3.67 -14.10
N LEU A 211 -14.32 -4.14 -14.98
CA LEU A 211 -13.80 -5.51 -14.86
C LEU A 211 -12.97 -5.69 -13.59
N LEU A 212 -12.17 -4.69 -13.22
CA LEU A 212 -11.33 -4.72 -12.02
C LEU A 212 -12.16 -4.72 -10.73
N THR A 213 -13.36 -4.14 -10.72
CA THR A 213 -14.23 -4.16 -9.52
C THR A 213 -14.81 -5.55 -9.22
N HIS A 214 -14.76 -6.50 -10.17
CA HIS A 214 -15.14 -7.89 -9.92
C HIS A 214 -14.11 -8.65 -9.07
N ILE A 215 -12.90 -8.12 -8.89
CA ILE A 215 -11.87 -8.76 -8.06
C ILE A 215 -12.29 -8.66 -6.59
N PRO A 216 -12.40 -9.78 -5.85
CA PRO A 216 -12.90 -9.77 -4.48
C PRO A 216 -11.99 -8.99 -3.52
N LEU A 217 -12.57 -8.31 -2.53
CA LEU A 217 -11.81 -7.55 -1.53
C LEU A 217 -10.86 -8.43 -0.71
N ALA A 218 -11.20 -9.71 -0.52
CA ALA A 218 -10.35 -10.67 0.20
C ALA A 218 -8.98 -10.85 -0.48
N VAL A 219 -8.95 -10.86 -1.81
CA VAL A 219 -7.70 -10.94 -2.59
C VAL A 219 -6.85 -9.70 -2.37
N HIS A 220 -7.46 -8.53 -2.48
CA HIS A 220 -6.76 -7.25 -2.26
C HIS A 220 -6.15 -7.20 -0.86
N GLY A 221 -6.91 -7.60 0.16
CA GLY A 221 -6.42 -7.69 1.54
C GLY A 221 -5.26 -8.67 1.70
N GLY A 222 -5.29 -9.81 1.00
CA GLY A 222 -4.20 -10.80 1.00
C GLY A 222 -2.90 -10.25 0.43
N VAL A 223 -2.96 -9.60 -0.75
CA VAL A 223 -1.77 -9.00 -1.39
C VAL A 223 -1.20 -7.86 -0.54
N LEU A 224 -2.07 -7.00 0.00
CA LEU A 224 -1.65 -5.94 0.93
C LEU A 224 -1.02 -6.53 2.19
N CYS A 225 -1.57 -7.60 2.76
CA CYS A 225 -1.00 -8.25 3.94
C CYS A 225 0.44 -8.72 3.71
N VAL A 226 0.70 -9.41 2.59
CA VAL A 226 2.06 -9.88 2.25
C VAL A 226 3.02 -8.72 2.04
N THR A 227 2.61 -7.70 1.29
CA THR A 227 3.48 -6.54 0.99
C THR A 227 3.75 -5.70 2.24
N TYR A 228 2.76 -5.49 3.11
CA TYR A 228 2.96 -4.81 4.40
C TYR A 228 3.76 -5.67 5.40
N ALA A 229 3.66 -7.00 5.36
CA ALA A 229 4.52 -7.86 6.19
C ALA A 229 6.00 -7.69 5.82
N VAL A 230 6.31 -7.60 4.51
CA VAL A 230 7.66 -7.27 4.03
C VAL A 230 8.06 -5.86 4.44
N ALA A 231 7.14 -4.89 4.38
CA ALA A 231 7.40 -3.52 4.84
C ALA A 231 7.78 -3.49 6.33
N VAL A 232 7.03 -4.18 7.19
CA VAL A 232 7.29 -4.27 8.63
C VAL A 232 8.64 -4.96 8.89
N GLY A 233 8.91 -6.09 8.24
CA GLY A 233 10.20 -6.79 8.39
C GLY A 233 11.38 -5.92 7.97
N THR A 234 11.24 -5.16 6.88
CA THR A 234 12.27 -4.22 6.42
C THR A 234 12.41 -3.04 7.38
N GLY A 235 11.31 -2.56 7.97
CA GLY A 235 11.31 -1.56 9.04
C GLY A 235 12.09 -2.03 10.27
N ILE A 236 11.82 -3.24 10.77
CA ILE A 236 12.54 -3.83 11.91
C ILE A 236 14.04 -3.96 11.62
N SER A 237 14.41 -4.36 10.40
CA SER A 237 15.82 -4.44 10.00
C SER A 237 16.55 -3.09 10.00
N TYR A 238 15.87 -1.94 10.13
CA TYR A 238 16.55 -0.66 10.32
C TYR A 238 17.08 -0.47 11.72
N PHE A 239 16.49 -1.12 12.73
CA PHE A 239 16.99 -1.03 14.09
C PHE A 239 18.38 -1.65 14.25
N GLN A 240 18.82 -2.51 13.33
CA GLN A 240 20.19 -3.03 13.28
C GLN A 240 21.25 -1.94 13.08
N TYR A 241 20.87 -0.76 12.58
CA TYR A 241 21.76 0.39 12.40
C TYR A 241 21.74 1.36 13.59
N THR A 242 21.00 1.04 14.65
CA THR A 242 20.88 1.82 15.87
C THR A 242 21.32 0.99 17.07
N ASP A 243 21.71 1.66 18.16
CA ASP A 243 22.03 0.96 19.41
C ASP A 243 20.72 0.50 20.10
N ILE A 244 20.37 -0.78 19.92
CA ILE A 244 19.17 -1.39 20.53
C ILE A 244 19.40 -1.72 22.01
N ASP A 245 20.65 -1.77 22.49
CA ASP A 245 20.94 -2.10 23.89
C ASP A 245 20.70 -0.91 24.82
N SER A 246 20.66 0.30 24.27
CA SER A 246 20.32 1.51 25.02
C SER A 246 18.85 1.53 25.44
N GLY A 247 18.60 1.61 26.76
CA GLY A 247 17.27 1.76 27.34
C GLY A 247 16.50 2.99 26.81
N ARG A 248 17.22 4.05 26.42
CA ARG A 248 16.64 5.25 25.78
C ARG A 248 16.00 4.89 24.44
N ASN A 249 16.73 4.22 23.55
CA ASN A 249 16.23 3.85 22.23
C ASN A 249 15.09 2.85 22.31
N ILE A 250 15.18 1.86 23.20
CA ILE A 250 14.11 0.88 23.45
C ILE A 250 12.82 1.61 23.88
N PHE A 251 12.93 2.55 24.82
CA PHE A 251 11.78 3.32 25.29
C PHE A 251 11.17 4.17 24.18
N ILE A 252 11.97 4.91 23.42
CA ILE A 252 11.51 5.79 22.33
C ILE A 252 10.73 4.97 21.29
N VAL A 253 11.30 3.85 20.81
CA VAL A 253 10.67 2.99 19.81
C VAL A 253 9.37 2.39 20.34
N GLY A 254 9.41 1.78 21.53
CA GLY A 254 8.25 1.13 22.13
C GLY A 254 7.10 2.10 22.40
N PHE A 255 7.40 3.24 23.00
CA PHE A 255 6.40 4.27 23.29
C PHE A 255 5.81 4.88 22.02
N ALA A 256 6.64 5.24 21.03
CA ALA A 256 6.17 5.83 19.78
C ALA A 256 5.26 4.86 18.99
N MET A 257 5.61 3.56 18.92
CA MET A 257 4.76 2.55 18.27
C MET A 257 3.45 2.34 19.03
N PHE A 258 3.50 2.22 20.35
CA PHE A 258 2.31 2.01 21.17
C PHE A 258 1.33 3.19 21.06
N MET A 259 1.82 4.41 21.24
CA MET A 259 0.99 5.62 21.16
C MET A 259 0.43 5.84 19.77
N ALA A 260 1.20 5.55 18.71
CA ALA A 260 0.72 5.65 17.34
C ALA A 260 -0.46 4.73 17.02
N LEU A 261 -0.60 3.60 17.71
CA LEU A 261 -1.75 2.71 17.58
C LEU A 261 -2.88 3.05 18.55
N LEU A 262 -2.54 3.49 19.77
CA LEU A 262 -3.50 3.80 20.81
C LEU A 262 -4.28 5.09 20.54
N VAL A 263 -3.59 6.16 20.17
CA VAL A 263 -4.18 7.51 20.05
C VAL A 263 -5.27 7.56 18.95
N PRO A 264 -5.05 7.07 17.71
CA PRO A 264 -6.11 7.05 16.70
C PRO A 264 -7.32 6.21 17.14
N ARG A 265 -7.09 5.09 17.84
CA ARG A 265 -8.17 4.25 18.38
C ARG A 265 -8.96 4.97 19.45
N TRP A 266 -8.28 5.65 20.36
CA TRP A 266 -8.91 6.44 21.41
C TRP A 266 -9.79 7.53 20.82
N PHE A 267 -9.27 8.34 19.89
CA PHE A 267 -10.05 9.36 19.19
C PHE A 267 -11.18 8.77 18.31
N GLY A 268 -11.05 7.54 17.84
CA GLY A 268 -12.11 6.85 17.08
C GLY A 268 -13.30 6.43 17.96
N THR A 269 -13.04 6.10 19.24
CA THR A 269 -14.07 5.69 20.21
C THR A 269 -14.61 6.85 21.06
N ALA A 270 -13.74 7.79 21.41
CA ALA A 270 -14.11 9.01 22.10
C ALA A 270 -14.64 9.98 21.04
N LEU A 271 -15.97 10.04 20.90
CA LEU A 271 -16.72 10.97 20.05
C LEU A 271 -16.58 12.45 20.48
N THR A 272 -15.45 12.82 21.08
CA THR A 272 -15.14 14.17 21.54
C THR A 272 -14.45 14.92 20.41
N ARG A 273 -15.20 15.83 19.79
CA ARG A 273 -14.61 16.90 18.97
C ARG A 273 -13.56 17.59 19.86
N LEU A 274 -12.30 17.63 19.43
CA LEU A 274 -11.41 18.70 19.88
C LEU A 274 -12.23 19.98 19.75
N ALA A 275 -12.41 20.70 20.85
CA ALA A 275 -13.24 21.89 20.91
C ALA A 275 -12.35 23.06 21.32
N THR A 276 -11.37 23.37 20.47
CA THR A 276 -10.54 24.57 20.64
C THR A 276 -11.32 25.86 20.35
N GLY A 277 -12.57 25.73 19.87
CA GLY A 277 -13.43 26.84 19.45
C GLY A 277 -13.27 27.19 17.97
N TRP A 278 -12.23 26.65 17.31
CA TRP A 278 -11.92 26.88 15.89
C TRP A 278 -12.10 25.60 15.09
N VAL A 279 -13.27 25.42 14.47
CA VAL A 279 -13.62 24.22 13.71
C VAL A 279 -12.57 23.78 12.68
N PRO A 280 -11.93 24.67 11.88
CA PRO A 280 -10.89 24.26 10.94
C PRO A 280 -9.64 23.73 11.66
N LEU A 281 -9.26 24.33 12.79
CA LEU A 281 -8.09 23.92 13.58
C LEU A 281 -8.32 22.55 14.21
N ASP A 282 -9.51 22.32 14.76
CA ASP A 282 -9.91 21.04 15.34
C ASP A 282 -9.84 19.91 14.30
N LEU A 283 -10.29 20.17 13.07
CA LEU A 283 -10.23 19.21 11.97
C LEU A 283 -8.79 18.94 11.52
N LEU A 284 -7.93 19.96 11.51
CA LEU A 284 -6.50 19.80 11.19
C LEU A 284 -5.84 18.85 12.20
N PHE A 285 -5.98 19.13 13.49
CA PHE A 285 -5.38 18.31 14.55
C PHE A 285 -5.96 16.89 14.57
N LEU A 286 -7.28 16.76 14.45
CA LEU A 286 -7.91 15.45 14.39
C LEU A 286 -7.39 14.63 13.21
N SER A 287 -7.24 15.25 12.04
CA SER A 287 -6.72 14.59 10.84
C SER A 287 -5.26 14.13 11.03
N LEU A 288 -4.41 14.96 11.64
CA LEU A 288 -3.02 14.60 11.94
C LEU A 288 -2.91 13.47 12.97
N LEU A 289 -3.67 13.56 14.06
CA LEU A 289 -3.64 12.61 15.18
C LEU A 289 -4.25 11.25 14.83
N MET A 290 -5.14 11.20 13.83
CA MET A 290 -5.72 9.96 13.32
C MET A 290 -4.77 9.15 12.43
N VAL A 291 -3.67 9.75 11.95
CA VAL A 291 -2.71 9.06 11.07
C VAL A 291 -1.54 8.49 11.90
N PRO A 292 -1.44 7.16 12.04
CA PRO A 292 -0.40 6.53 12.86
C PRO A 292 1.02 6.90 12.42
N VAL A 293 1.25 6.97 11.10
CA VAL A 293 2.58 7.26 10.52
C VAL A 293 3.08 8.64 10.94
N PHE A 294 2.19 9.64 10.91
CA PHE A 294 2.51 10.99 11.37
C PHE A 294 2.85 10.97 12.87
N LEU A 295 2.02 10.30 13.67
CA LEU A 295 2.19 10.25 15.10
C LEU A 295 3.47 9.53 15.52
N THR A 296 3.80 8.39 14.91
CA THR A 296 5.07 7.69 15.15
C THR A 296 6.26 8.59 14.82
N GLY A 297 6.24 9.25 13.66
CA GLY A 297 7.34 10.14 13.25
C GLY A 297 7.50 11.35 14.18
N PHE A 298 6.39 12.00 14.53
CA PHE A 298 6.37 13.15 15.42
C PHE A 298 6.83 12.79 16.85
N LEU A 299 6.29 11.72 17.45
CA LEU A 299 6.71 11.27 18.79
C LEU A 299 8.18 10.84 18.81
N SER A 300 8.63 10.10 17.80
CA SER A 300 10.03 9.67 17.72
C SER A 300 10.96 10.87 17.65
N PHE A 301 10.65 11.84 16.78
CA PHE A 301 11.43 13.09 16.68
C PHE A 301 11.42 13.89 17.99
N PHE A 302 10.25 14.03 18.62
CA PHE A 302 10.11 14.78 19.86
C PHE A 302 10.90 14.14 21.01
N LEU A 303 10.78 12.82 21.18
CA LEU A 303 11.46 12.08 22.24
C LEU A 303 12.97 12.00 22.02
N GLU A 304 13.41 11.87 20.76
CA GLU A 304 14.83 11.88 20.42
C GLU A 304 15.51 13.17 20.88
N ASN A 305 14.83 14.32 20.75
CA ASN A 305 15.36 15.62 21.15
C ASN A 305 15.18 15.96 22.64
N THR A 306 14.27 15.29 23.35
CA THR A 306 13.93 15.65 24.74
C THR A 306 14.48 14.68 25.77
N VAL A 307 14.58 13.39 25.45
CA VAL A 307 15.12 12.37 26.35
C VAL A 307 16.64 12.41 26.28
N SER A 308 17.29 12.79 27.37
CA SER A 308 18.76 12.75 27.48
C SER A 308 19.27 11.32 27.66
N GLY A 309 20.32 10.96 26.92
CA GLY A 309 20.98 9.65 27.01
C GLY A 309 21.92 9.43 25.84
#